data_AF-G5AHL6-F1
#
_entry.id   AF-G5AHL6-F1
#
_cell.length_a   1.000
_cell.length_b   1.000
_cell.length_c   1.000
_cell.angle_alpha   90.00
_cell.angle_beta   90.00
_cell.angle_gamma   90.00
#
_symmetry.space_group_name_H-M   'P 1'
#
loop_
_entity.id
_entity.type
_entity.pdbx_description
1 polymer ?
#
loop_
_entity_poly.entity_id
_entity_poly.type
_entity_poly.pdbx_seq_one_letter_code
_entity_poly.pdbx_strand_id
1 'polypeptide(L)'
;LLEKFGALSGLQVQPQKSVLIGINTAKAPARWQGFPVLAPTATTRQLGYWVGNHDTNELNWTIRIESIQRRLRIAATMGNSITQRVTLFNAIALPAILYMG
;
A
#
# COMPACT_ATOMS: atom_id res chain seq x y z
N LEU A 1 -15.93 -19.26 -12.50
CA LEU A 1 -14.69 -19.79 -11.88
C LEU A 1 -14.64 -19.47 -10.39
N LEU A 2 -14.83 -18.21 -9.98
CA LEU A 2 -14.83 -17.79 -8.58
C LEU A 2 -15.82 -18.56 -7.69
N GLU A 3 -17.08 -18.64 -8.11
CA GLU A 3 -18.12 -19.34 -7.34
C GLU A 3 -17.79 -20.83 -7.19
N LYS A 4 -17.25 -21.44 -8.25
CA LYS A 4 -16.80 -22.84 -8.23
C LYS A 4 -15.61 -23.03 -7.29
N PHE A 5 -14.62 -22.13 -7.32
CA PHE A 5 -13.48 -22.15 -6.39
C PHE A 5 -13.95 -21.95 -4.95
N GLY A 6 -14.85 -21.01 -4.70
CA GLY A 6 -15.41 -20.77 -3.37
C GLY A 6 -16.22 -21.94 -2.86
N ALA A 7 -16.98 -22.61 -3.72
CA ALA A 7 -17.70 -23.83 -3.36
C ALA A 7 -16.75 -25.00 -3.01
N LEU A 8 -15.61 -25.12 -3.69
CA LEU A 8 -14.62 -26.18 -3.43
C LEU A 8 -13.72 -25.89 -2.22
N SER A 9 -13.33 -24.63 -2.02
CA SER A 9 -12.36 -24.22 -0.98
C SER A 9 -13.01 -23.74 0.31
N GLY A 10 -14.30 -23.41 0.30
CA GLY A 10 -14.97 -22.69 1.38
C GLY A 10 -14.59 -21.20 1.49
N LEU A 11 -13.69 -20.69 0.65
CA LEU A 11 -13.26 -19.30 0.67
C LEU A 11 -14.17 -18.42 -0.18
N GLN A 12 -14.62 -17.30 0.39
CA GLN A 12 -15.38 -16.29 -0.35
C GLN A 12 -14.55 -15.04 -0.59
N VAL A 13 -14.60 -14.56 -1.82
CA VAL A 13 -13.97 -13.30 -2.21
C VAL A 13 -14.78 -12.14 -1.66
N GLN A 14 -14.11 -11.14 -1.09
CA GLN A 14 -14.75 -9.91 -0.61
C GLN A 14 -14.71 -8.83 -1.71
N PRO A 15 -15.84 -8.53 -2.39
CA PRO A 15 -15.82 -7.67 -3.58
C PRO A 15 -15.35 -6.24 -3.30
N GLN A 16 -15.53 -5.75 -2.08
CA GLN A 16 -15.10 -4.43 -1.65
C GLN A 16 -13.57 -4.30 -1.50
N LYS A 17 -12.85 -5.42 -1.35
CA LYS A 17 -11.38 -5.45 -1.21
C LYS A 17 -10.67 -6.01 -2.44
N SER A 18 -11.41 -6.51 -3.42
CA SER A 18 -10.87 -7.16 -4.60
C SER A 18 -11.16 -6.33 -5.85
N VAL A 19 -10.09 -5.90 -6.52
CA VAL A 19 -10.15 -5.13 -7.76
C VAL A 19 -9.10 -5.67 -8.73
N LEU A 20 -9.40 -5.64 -10.02
CA LEU A 20 -8.44 -5.99 -11.07
C LEU A 20 -7.71 -4.72 -11.55
N ILE A 21 -6.38 -4.77 -11.63
CA ILE A 21 -5.58 -3.70 -12.23
C ILE A 21 -5.20 -4.18 -13.63
N GLY A 22 -5.76 -3.56 -14.66
CA GLY A 22 -5.53 -3.96 -16.05
C GLY A 22 -4.18 -3.45 -16.55
N ILE A 23 -3.33 -4.30 -17.11
CA ILE A 23 -2.06 -3.85 -17.71
C ILE A 23 -2.30 -2.94 -18.91
N ASN A 24 -3.33 -3.25 -19.70
CA ASN A 24 -3.83 -2.38 -20.78
C ASN A 24 -5.04 -1.59 -20.29
N THR A 25 -4.92 -0.26 -20.33
CA THR A 25 -5.96 0.68 -19.89
C THR A 25 -6.87 1.14 -21.04
N ALA A 26 -6.51 0.87 -22.29
CA ALA A 26 -7.30 1.28 -23.45
C ALA A 26 -8.64 0.52 -23.47
N LYS A 27 -9.74 1.28 -23.40
CA LYS A 27 -11.12 0.72 -23.40
C LYS A 27 -11.33 -0.35 -22.32
N ALA A 28 -10.66 -0.22 -21.17
CA ALA A 28 -10.84 -1.16 -20.06
C ALA A 28 -12.31 -1.17 -19.60
N PRO A 29 -12.96 -2.35 -19.48
CA PRO A 29 -14.33 -2.43 -19.03
C PRO A 29 -14.41 -2.09 -17.53
N ALA A 30 -15.56 -1.62 -17.06
CA ALA A 30 -15.76 -1.34 -15.63
C ALA A 30 -15.71 -2.61 -14.75
N ARG A 31 -16.00 -3.78 -15.33
CA ARG A 31 -15.97 -5.08 -14.65
C ARG A 31 -15.40 -6.17 -15.57
N TRP A 32 -14.76 -7.16 -14.97
CA TRP A 32 -14.27 -8.34 -15.66
C TRP A 32 -14.41 -9.59 -14.78
N GLN A 33 -15.05 -10.64 -15.31
CA GLN A 33 -15.26 -11.92 -14.59
C GLN A 33 -15.84 -11.75 -13.16
N GLY A 34 -16.74 -10.78 -12.99
CA GLY A 34 -17.37 -10.50 -11.69
C GLY A 34 -16.60 -9.55 -10.78
N PHE A 35 -15.37 -9.15 -11.12
CA PHE A 35 -14.61 -8.17 -10.35
C PHE A 35 -14.74 -6.75 -10.91
N PRO A 36 -14.70 -5.70 -10.07
CA PRO A 36 -14.46 -4.35 -10.55
C PRO A 36 -13.05 -4.25 -11.14
N VAL A 37 -12.91 -3.49 -12.22
CA VAL A 37 -11.61 -3.13 -12.80
C VAL A 37 -11.27 -1.73 -12.32
N LEU A 38 -10.05 -1.54 -11.84
CA LEU A 38 -9.56 -0.24 -11.39
C LEU A 38 -9.50 0.72 -12.58
N ALA A 39 -10.07 1.91 -12.41
CA ALA A 39 -9.99 2.92 -13.46
C ALA A 39 -8.51 3.31 -13.74
N PRO A 40 -8.15 3.67 -14.98
CA PRO A 40 -6.74 3.95 -15.34
C PRO A 40 -6.04 5.00 -14.46
N THR A 41 -6.78 6.01 -14.01
CA THR A 41 -6.27 7.10 -13.15
C THR A 41 -6.54 6.86 -11.66
N ALA A 42 -7.18 5.75 -11.30
CA ALA A 42 -7.44 5.42 -9.90
C ALA A 42 -6.26 4.66 -9.28
N THR A 43 -6.17 4.73 -7.96
CA THR A 43 -5.24 3.93 -7.15
C THR A 43 -6.01 3.05 -6.17
N THR A 44 -5.36 1.99 -5.73
CA THR A 44 -5.81 1.15 -4.60
C THR A 44 -4.64 0.88 -3.66
N ARG A 45 -4.91 0.27 -2.50
CA ARG A 45 -3.88 -0.03 -1.49
C ARG A 45 -3.50 -1.51 -1.54
N GLN A 46 -2.21 -1.79 -1.72
CA GLN A 46 -1.64 -3.13 -1.59
C GLN A 46 -0.45 -3.08 -0.63
N LEU A 47 -0.49 -3.90 0.43
CA LEU A 47 0.57 -3.97 1.46
C LEU A 47 0.99 -2.61 2.05
N GLY A 48 0.07 -1.64 2.09
CA GLY A 48 0.36 -0.30 2.61
C GLY A 48 0.92 0.70 1.59
N TYR A 49 0.99 0.33 0.31
CA TYR A 49 1.37 1.21 -0.80
C TYR A 49 0.18 1.49 -1.71
N TRP A 50 0.16 2.68 -2.29
CA TRP A 50 -0.67 2.99 -3.43
C TRP A 50 -0.12 2.30 -4.66
N VAL A 51 -1.00 1.60 -5.37
CA VAL A 51 -0.73 0.93 -6.63
C VAL A 51 -1.84 1.26 -7.61
N GLY A 52 -1.51 1.28 -8.89
CA GLY A 52 -2.44 1.62 -9.96
C GLY A 52 -1.74 1.61 -11.31
N ASN A 53 -2.38 2.20 -12.32
CA ASN A 53 -1.83 2.27 -13.68
C ASN A 53 -1.06 3.55 -13.98
N HIS A 54 -0.93 4.45 -13.01
CA HIS A 54 -0.18 5.70 -13.13
C HIS A 54 0.92 5.78 -12.07
N ASP A 55 1.78 6.78 -12.18
CA ASP A 55 2.84 7.01 -11.20
C ASP A 55 2.24 7.30 -9.81
N THR A 56 2.65 6.51 -8.82
CA THR A 56 2.21 6.60 -7.43
C THR A 56 3.36 6.95 -6.48
N ASN A 57 4.53 7.30 -7.01
CA ASN A 57 5.74 7.58 -6.23
C ASN A 57 5.50 8.66 -5.17
N GLU A 58 4.89 9.79 -5.57
CA GLU A 58 4.60 10.88 -4.64
C GLU A 58 3.66 10.43 -3.51
N LEU A 59 2.55 9.78 -3.86
CA LEU A 59 1.57 9.28 -2.89
C LEU A 59 2.20 8.30 -1.89
N ASN A 60 3.09 7.43 -2.37
CA ASN A 60 3.81 6.47 -1.55
C ASN A 60 4.82 7.16 -0.63
N TRP A 61 5.54 8.15 -1.15
CA TRP A 61 6.46 8.96 -0.34
C TRP A 61 5.75 9.75 0.75
N THR A 62 4.58 10.34 0.46
CA THR A 62 3.79 11.06 1.46
C THR A 62 3.50 10.19 2.67
N ILE A 63 2.96 8.99 2.47
CA ILE A 63 2.64 8.08 3.59
C ILE A 63 3.90 7.60 4.31
N ARG A 64 5.02 7.43 3.60
CA ARG A 64 6.29 7.09 4.25
C ARG A 64 6.78 8.20 5.15
N ILE A 65 6.79 9.44 4.66
CA ILE A 65 7.20 10.62 5.44
C ILE A 65 6.28 10.76 6.66
N GLU A 66 4.97 10.64 6.50
CA GLU A 66 4.00 10.69 7.60
C GLU A 66 4.26 9.60 8.66
N SER A 67 4.54 8.36 8.22
CA SER A 67 4.89 7.26 9.11
C SER A 67 6.20 7.51 9.86
N ILE A 68 7.22 8.01 9.17
CA ILE A 68 8.51 8.39 9.79
C ILE A 68 8.28 9.47 10.84
N GLN A 69 7.59 10.57 10.48
CA GLN A 69 7.28 11.67 11.38
C GLN A 69 6.49 11.21 12.61
N ARG A 70 5.51 10.32 12.43
CA ARG A 70 4.74 9.74 13.55
C ARG A 70 5.63 8.94 14.49
N ARG A 71 6.52 8.10 13.96
CA ARG A 71 7.44 7.28 14.77
C ARG A 71 8.50 8.13 15.46
N LEU A 72 9.06 9.12 14.78
CA LEU A 72 10.05 10.03 15.36
C LEU A 72 9.47 10.89 16.49
N ARG A 73 8.20 11.32 16.37
CA ARG A 73 7.50 12.00 17.47
C ARG A 73 7.46 11.17 18.76
N ILE A 74 7.22 9.86 18.63
CA ILE A 74 7.23 8.93 19.78
C ILE A 74 8.66 8.71 20.28
N ALA A 75 9.61 8.48 19.38
CA ALA A 75 11.02 8.26 19.76
C ALA A 75 11.61 9.47 20.52
N ALA A 76 11.21 10.70 20.14
CA ALA A 76 11.67 11.92 20.79
C ALA A 76 11.26 12.02 22.27
N THR A 77 10.15 11.38 22.69
CA THR A 77 9.73 11.37 24.10
C THR A 77 10.50 10.35 24.95
N MET A 78 11.18 9.38 24.32
CA MET A 78 11.93 8.32 25.00
C MET A 78 13.44 8.61 25.08
N GLY A 79 13.97 9.41 24.15
CA GLY A 79 15.41 9.66 24.03
C GLY A 79 15.93 10.67 25.05
N ASN A 80 16.63 10.18 26.07
CA ASN A 80 17.24 11.00 27.13
C ASN A 80 18.68 11.43 26.81
N SER A 81 19.31 10.85 25.78
CA SER A 81 20.64 11.24 25.31
C SER A 81 20.70 11.41 23.78
N ILE A 82 21.72 12.15 23.30
CA ILE A 82 21.96 12.35 21.86
C ILE A 82 22.21 11.00 21.18
N THR A 83 23.04 10.14 21.76
CA THR A 83 23.35 8.81 21.20
C THR A 83 22.08 7.98 21.02
N GLN A 84 21.19 7.95 22.01
CA GLN A 84 19.91 7.24 21.90
C GLN A 84 19.02 7.83 20.79
N ARG A 85 18.96 9.15 20.66
CA ARG A 85 18.18 9.81 19.60
C ARG A 85 18.70 9.47 18.21
N VAL A 86 20.03 9.43 18.03
CA VAL A 86 20.65 9.02 16.75
C VAL A 86 20.36 7.55 16.43
N THR A 87 20.49 6.65 17.41
CA THR A 87 20.16 5.24 17.21
C THR A 87 18.68 5.04 16.85
N LEU A 88 17.76 5.71 17.55
CA LEU A 88 16.33 5.64 17.27
C LEU A 88 15.98 6.24 15.90
N PHE A 89 16.62 7.35 15.52
CA PHE A 89 16.45 7.93 14.19
C PHE A 89 16.85 6.93 13.10
N ASN A 90 18.06 6.35 13.19
CA ASN A 90 18.54 5.38 12.21
C ASN A 90 17.64 4.14 12.13
N ALA A 91 17.18 3.62 13.28
CA ALA A 91 16.28 2.47 13.35
C ALA A 91 14.89 2.73 12.73
N ILE A 92 14.45 3.98 12.67
CA ILE A 92 13.16 4.38 12.08
C ILE A 92 13.32 4.75 10.61
N ALA A 93 14.28 5.62 10.30
CA ALA A 93 14.43 6.23 8.98
C ALA A 93 15.01 5.25 7.96
N LEU A 94 16.07 4.50 8.30
CA LEU A 94 16.75 3.62 7.33
C LEU A 94 15.81 2.55 6.75
N PRO A 95 15.04 1.78 7.55
CA PRO A 95 14.12 0.80 6.98
C PRO A 95 13.01 1.45 6.16
N ALA A 96 12.53 2.64 6.56
CA ALA A 96 11.45 3.32 5.86
C ALA A 96 11.88 3.87 4.49
N ILE A 97 13.14 4.28 4.36
CA ILE A 97 13.74 4.76 3.09
C ILE A 97 14.12 3.58 2.20
N LEU A 98 14.77 2.56 2.75
CA LEU A 98 15.30 1.42 1.98
C LEU A 98 14.21 0.44 1.53
N TYR A 99 13.09 0.36 2.24
CA TYR A 99 11.93 -0.46 1.86
C TYR A 99 10.86 0.42 1.20
N MET A 100 11.21 1.05 0.08
CA MET A 100 10.29 1.62 -0.90
C MET A 100 10.18 0.62 -2.06
N GLY A 101 8.94 0.28 -2.42
CA GLY A 101 8.66 -0.66 -3.52
C GLY A 101 9.04 -0.10 -4.88
#